data_AF-A0A4R3E0B4-F1
#
_entry.id   AF-A0A4R3E0B4-F1
#
_cell.length_a   1.000
_cell.length_b   1.000
_cell.length_c   1.000
_cell.angle_alpha   90.00
_cell.angle_beta   90.00
_cell.angle_gamma   90.00
#
_symmetry.space_group_name_H-M   'P 1'
#
loop_
_entity.id
_entity.type
_entity.pdbx_description
1 polymer ?
#
loop_
_entity_poly.entity_id
_entity_poly.type
_entity_poly.pdbx_seq_one_letter_code
_entity_poly.pdbx_strand_id
1 'polypeptide(L)' 'MPLAKIVPVEILPEPTAIAAYELVAAVLREQSTELIIALPNLTDDGASVGSFAISIRKIDETGIASAA' A
#
# COMPACT_ATOMS: atom_id res chain seq x y z
N MET A 1 10.99 29.95 -9.24
CA MET A 1 10.24 28.84 -8.60
C MET A 1 10.88 28.60 -7.24
N PRO A 2 10.21 28.87 -6.11
CA PRO A 2 10.78 28.48 -4.82
C PRO A 2 10.95 26.95 -4.79
N LEU A 3 12.12 26.49 -4.38
CA LEU A 3 12.39 25.07 -4.19
C LEU A 3 11.37 24.52 -3.19
N ALA A 4 10.64 23.49 -3.59
CA ALA A 4 9.71 22.80 -2.71
C ALA A 4 10.46 22.35 -1.45
N LYS A 5 10.01 22.83 -0.29
CA LYS A 5 10.59 22.43 0.99
C LYS A 5 10.16 20.99 1.25
N ILE A 6 11.11 20.06 1.19
CA ILE A 6 10.87 18.66 1.57
C ILE A 6 10.93 18.59 3.09
N VAL A 7 9.85 18.12 3.70
CA VAL A 7 9.70 18.00 5.14
C VAL A 7 9.43 16.52 5.45
N PRO A 8 10.24 15.86 6.28
CA PRO A 8 9.98 14.50 6.73
C PRO A 8 8.60 14.40 7.41
N VAL A 9 7.88 13.30 7.18
CA VAL A 9 6.52 13.13 7.72
C VAL A 9 6.52 12.96 9.25
N GLU A 10 7.64 12.48 9.81
CA GLU A 10 7.83 12.22 11.24
C GLU A 10 7.90 13.52 12.07
N ILE A 11 8.18 14.65 11.42
CA ILE A 11 8.25 15.96 12.09
C ILE A 11 6.96 16.77 11.91
N LEU A 12 5.97 16.23 11.20
CA LEU A 12 4.67 16.86 11.04
C LEU A 12 3.80 16.64 12.29
N PRO A 13 2.89 17.57 12.60
CA PRO A 13 1.83 17.29 13.56
C PRO A 13 1.05 16.04 13.14
N GLU A 14 0.70 15.20 14.10
CA GLU A 14 -0.07 13.96 13.90
C GLU A 14 -1.25 14.10 12.91
N PRO A 15 -2.15 15.10 13.02
CA PRO A 15 -3.25 15.23 12.06
C PRO A 15 -2.79 15.54 10.64
N THR A 16 -1.65 16.22 10.48
CA THR A 16 -1.07 16.54 9.17
C THR A 16 -0.38 15.31 8.57
N ALA A 17 0.28 14.49 9.39
CA ALA A 17 0.87 13.22 8.96
C ALA A 17 -0.22 12.26 8.46
N ILE A 18 -1.34 12.14 9.19
CA ILE A 18 -2.49 11.32 8.79
C ILE A 18 -3.01 11.76 7.43
N ALA A 19 -3.29 13.05 7.25
CA ALA A 19 -3.79 13.58 5.97
C ALA A 19 -2.81 13.34 4.80
N ALA A 20 -1.50 13.44 5.07
CA ALA A 20 -0.49 13.14 4.06
C ALA A 20 -0.49 11.65 3.66
N TYR A 21 -0.57 10.74 4.63
CA TYR A 21 -0.68 9.30 4.36
C TYR A 21 -1.95 8.93 3.62
N GLU A 22 -3.09 9.54 3.98
CA GLU A 22 -4.36 9.32 3.28
C GLU A 22 -4.30 9.77 1.83
N LEU A 23 -3.66 10.91 1.54
CA LEU A 23 -3.49 11.41 0.18
C LEU A 23 -2.58 10.49 -0.65
N VAL A 24 -1.47 10.03 -0.09
CA VAL A 24 -0.61 9.03 -0.74
C VAL A 24 -1.37 7.73 -0.96
N ALA A 25 -2.14 7.26 0.02
CA ALA A 25 -2.95 6.05 -0.11
C ALA A 25 -4.05 6.18 -1.16
N ALA A 26 -4.70 7.34 -1.29
CA ALA A 26 -5.69 7.61 -2.33
C ALA A 26 -5.06 7.55 -3.72
N VAL A 27 -3.93 8.24 -3.92
CA VAL A 27 -3.18 8.21 -5.19
C VAL A 27 -2.71 6.81 -5.51
N LEU A 28 -2.18 6.08 -4.53
CA LEU A 28 -1.78 4.69 -4.72
C LEU A 28 -2.96 3.78 -5.03
N ARG A 29 -4.15 3.99 -4.46
CA ARG A 29 -5.36 3.22 -4.81
C ARG A 29 -5.86 3.51 -6.22
N GLU A 30 -5.70 4.74 -6.71
CA GLU A 30 -6.06 5.10 -8.08
C GLU A 30 -5.05 4.54 -9.10
N GLN A 31 -3.77 4.51 -8.74
CA GLN A 31 -2.70 4.08 -9.65
C GLN A 31 -2.34 2.59 -9.54
N SER A 32 -2.66 1.95 -8.41
CA SER A 32 -2.31 0.56 -8.14
C SER A 32 -3.55 -0.31 -8.22
N THR A 33 -3.68 -1.03 -9.31
CA THR A 33 -4.70 -2.07 -9.50
C THR A 33 -4.49 -3.27 -8.57
N GLU A 34 -3.28 -3.40 -8.03
CA GLU A 34 -2.81 -4.55 -7.27
C GLU A 34 -1.98 -4.10 -6.07
N LEU A 35 -2.40 -4.50 -4.87
CA LEU A 35 -1.68 -4.31 -3.61
C LEU A 35 -0.90 -5.59 -3.30
N ILE A 36 0.43 -5.49 -3.26
CA ILE A 36 1.31 -6.63 -2.93
C ILE A 36 1.83 -6.44 -1.50
N ILE A 37 1.48 -7.38 -0.62
CA ILE A 37 2.02 -7.47 0.74
C ILE A 37 3.05 -8.59 0.73
N ALA A 38 4.33 -8.22 0.81
CA ALA A 38 5.42 -9.17 0.94
C ALA A 38 5.71 -9.43 2.43
N LEU A 39 5.73 -10.71 2.82
CA LEU A 39 6.08 -11.20 4.15
C LEU A 39 7.38 -12.01 4.01
N PRO A 40 8.55 -11.35 3.96
CA PRO A 40 9.83 -12.04 3.86
C PRO A 40 10.22 -12.66 5.21
N ASN A 41 10.89 -13.81 5.16
CA ASN A 41 11.49 -14.48 6.32
C ASN A 41 10.47 -14.81 7.43
N LEU A 42 9.30 -15.31 7.07
CA LEU A 42 8.30 -15.76 8.03
C LEU A 42 8.85 -16.96 8.80
N THR A 43 8.77 -16.92 10.13
CA THR A 43 9.17 -18.01 11.01
C THR A 43 7.99 -18.45 11.87
N ASP A 44 7.80 -19.75 12.02
CA ASP A 44 6.82 -20.37 12.91
C ASP A 44 7.56 -21.32 13.85
N ASP A 45 7.37 -21.13 15.15
CA ASP A 45 8.13 -21.80 16.23
C ASP A 45 9.65 -21.84 16.02
N GLY A 46 10.23 -20.73 15.54
CA GLY A 46 11.67 -20.61 15.27
C GLY A 46 12.17 -21.32 14.00
N ALA A 47 11.32 -22.08 13.30
CA ALA A 47 11.62 -22.64 12.00
C ALA A 47 11.25 -21.66 10.87
N SER A 48 12.13 -21.51 9.88
CA SER A 48 11.85 -20.69 8.70
C SER A 48 10.76 -21.34 7.85
N VAL A 49 9.62 -20.67 7.74
CA VAL A 49 8.48 -21.08 6.90
C VAL A 49 8.64 -20.55 5.47
N GLY A 50 9.52 -19.56 5.27
CA GLY A 50 9.87 -19.01 3.96
C GLY A 50 9.34 -17.60 3.76
N SER A 51 9.21 -17.19 2.50
CA SER A 51 8.71 -15.86 2.15
C SER A 51 7.39 -15.99 1.41
N PHE A 52 6.39 -15.21 1.83
CA PHE A 52 5.06 -15.19 1.23
C PHE A 52 4.79 -13.84 0.59
N ALA A 53 4.03 -13.84 -0.49
CA ALA A 53 3.50 -12.62 -1.09
C ALA A 53 1.98 -12.77 -1.21
N ILE A 54 1.23 -11.85 -0.61
CA ILE A 54 -0.21 -11.75 -0.75
C ILE A 54 -0.47 -10.64 -1.77
N SER A 55 -1.08 -10.99 -2.90
CA SER A 55 -1.53 -10.02 -3.89
C SER A 55 -3.04 -9.82 -3.77
N ILE A 56 -3.47 -8.58 -3.56
CA ILE A 56 -4.87 -8.17 -3.52
C ILE A 56 -5.13 -7.29 -4.73
N ARG A 57 -5.90 -7.80 -5.69
CA ARG A 57 -6.26 -7.07 -6.91
C ARG A 57 -7.64 -6.46 -6.78
N LYS A 58 -7.78 -5.19 -7.18
CA LYS A 58 -9.09 -4.56 -7.35
C LYS A 58 -9.74 -5.14 -8.62
N ILE A 59 -10.89 -5.77 -8.47
CA ILE A 59 -11.71 -6.23 -9.60
C ILE A 59 -12.73 -5.12 -9.86
N ASP A 60 -12.67 -4.47 -11.02
CA ASP A 60 -13.75 -3.59 -11.45
C ASP A 60 -14.96 -4.44 -11.81
N GLU A 61 -16.14 -4.08 -11.31
CA GLU A 61 -17.40 -4.84 -11.44
C GLU A 61 -17.82 -5.10 -12.90
N THR A 62 -17.18 -4.46 -13.87
CA THR A 62 -17.35 -4.70 -15.31
C THR A 62 -16.82 -6.08 -15.76
N GLY A 63 -15.96 -6.73 -14.96
CA GLY A 63 -15.40 -8.05 -15.29
C GLY A 63 -16.23 -9.26 -14.82
N ILE A 64 -17.25 -9.05 -13.99
CA ILE A 64 -18.02 -10.15 -13.37
C ILE A 64 -19.19 -10.60 -14.27
N ALA A 65 -19.56 -9.82 -15.29
CA ALA A 65 -20.61 -10.16 -16.25
C ALA A 65 -20.13 -11.08 -17.40
N SER A 66 -18.84 -11.45 -17.45
CA SER A 66 -18.28 -12.34 -18.47
C SER A 66 -17.89 -13.73 -17.95
N ALA A 67 -18.18 -14.04 -16.69
CA ALA A 67 -18.15 -15.41 -16.19
C ALA A 67 -19.60 -15.83 -15.94
N ALA A 68 -20.15 -16.51 -16.95
CA ALA A 68 -21.43 -17.20 -16.95
C ALA A 68 -21.61 -18.15 -15.74
#